data_AF-A0A8U0A1K3-F1
#
_entry.id   AF-A0A8U0A1K3-F1
#
_cell.length_a   1.000
_cell.length_b   1.000
_cell.length_c   1.000
_cell.angle_alpha   90.00
_cell.angle_beta   90.00
_cell.angle_gamma   90.00
#
_symmetry.space_group_name_H-M   'P 1'
#
loop_
_entity.id
_entity.type
_entity.pdbx_description
1 polymer ?
#
loop_
_entity_poly.entity_id
_entity_poly.type
_entity_poly.pdbx_seq_one_letter_code
_entity_poly.pdbx_strand_id
1 'polypeptide(L)'
;MDISEAVTTEHASFDPETRVSKLRGAFDEEILTNAILVEGEEVEGVIPRKELLDSHHDPEEKLRTIVRSPPRVSRTEDVRETARLMVESELKLLPVYEGTQFYGVITDHAILNLVLEHLDALNVEDVFTRDLISVKPDDTLGRVINVLRENDISRVPVIEETEAIGLISVFDLVEFIVRKMDRNRGGAPDGFDGHAGAGSSSGYRSHPGFGDRSGESARMLDLPARDVMSTPVYTVTPETPLNEAVDEILGTEYSSLVVTNPNGTPTGIMTTTDVLRALTVDEESYMDIQVFGVEHLEGGLTRADISSRIEKIDEKYQNMDILEANVVFHEHQERQRGTPLLLVTVRLFTDQGRFVGSAEEYGARPAFKEAAAIAEGNALEDKSRKHPGERRNRSSSQTKKLLSWWRTAE
;
A
#
# COMPACT_ATOMS: atom_id res chain seq x y z
N MET A 1 24.61 -4.39 1.86
CA MET A 1 24.50 -3.10 1.14
C MET A 1 23.72 -2.15 2.03
N ASP A 2 24.17 -0.91 2.25
CA ASP A 2 23.45 0.07 3.07
C ASP A 2 22.78 1.16 2.23
N ILE A 3 21.88 1.91 2.84
CA ILE A 3 21.07 2.93 2.14
C ILE A 3 21.78 4.27 1.92
N SER A 4 23.03 4.46 2.38
CA SER A 4 23.63 5.78 2.55
C SER A 4 23.74 6.60 1.26
N GLU A 5 23.92 5.94 0.12
CA GLU A 5 24.02 6.57 -1.21
C GLU A 5 22.67 6.94 -1.83
N ALA A 6 21.56 6.43 -1.29
CA ALA A 6 20.21 6.64 -1.83
C ALA A 6 19.33 7.58 -1.01
N VAL A 7 19.81 8.03 0.15
CA VAL A 7 19.08 8.98 0.99
C VAL A 7 19.04 10.35 0.32
N THR A 8 17.84 10.91 0.18
CA THR A 8 17.66 12.28 -0.33
C THR A 8 17.34 13.25 0.79
N THR A 9 17.87 14.46 0.69
CA THR A 9 17.48 15.60 1.54
C THR A 9 16.35 16.41 0.92
N GLU A 10 16.07 16.20 -0.36
CA GLU A 10 14.95 16.83 -1.08
C GLU A 10 13.67 16.05 -0.81
N HIS A 11 12.72 16.67 -0.11
CA HIS A 11 11.44 16.07 0.22
C HIS A 11 10.37 17.16 0.47
N ALA A 12 9.11 16.83 0.20
CA ALA A 12 7.99 17.70 0.51
C ALA A 12 7.64 17.61 2.00
N SER A 13 8.03 18.64 2.77
CA SER A 13 7.72 18.76 4.18
C SER A 13 6.51 19.68 4.43
N PHE A 14 5.69 19.28 5.40
CA PHE A 14 4.52 20.05 5.80
C PHE A 14 4.53 20.28 7.30
N ASP A 15 4.11 21.48 7.71
CA ASP A 15 3.84 21.78 9.11
C ASP A 15 2.61 20.99 9.58
N PRO A 16 2.62 20.32 10.75
CA PRO A 16 1.49 19.54 11.25
C PRO A 16 0.18 20.32 11.44
N GLU A 17 0.27 21.64 11.61
CA GLU A 17 -0.87 22.55 11.70
C GLU A 17 -1.50 22.89 10.34
N THR A 18 -0.84 22.49 9.26
CA THR A 18 -1.37 22.65 7.90
C THR A 18 -2.71 21.95 7.75
N ARG A 19 -3.58 22.48 6.90
CA ARG A 19 -4.89 21.88 6.60
C ARG A 19 -4.79 20.78 5.56
N VAL A 20 -5.64 19.76 5.67
CA VAL A 20 -5.77 18.67 4.68
C VAL A 20 -5.99 19.19 3.26
N SER A 21 -6.79 20.25 3.09
CA SER A 21 -7.02 20.90 1.79
C SER A 21 -5.74 21.40 1.10
N LYS A 22 -4.75 21.88 1.86
CA LYS A 22 -3.47 22.35 1.28
C LYS A 22 -2.60 21.17 0.84
N LEU A 23 -2.59 20.09 1.61
CA LEU A 23 -1.88 18.86 1.24
C LEU A 23 -2.50 18.22 0.00
N ARG A 24 -3.84 18.18 -0.10
CA ARG A 24 -4.56 17.75 -1.32
C ARG A 24 -4.07 18.51 -2.55
N GLY A 25 -4.07 19.85 -2.49
CA GLY A 25 -3.58 20.67 -3.61
C GLY A 25 -2.11 20.43 -3.95
N ALA A 26 -1.24 20.19 -2.97
CA ALA A 26 0.17 19.89 -3.22
C ALA A 26 0.38 18.53 -3.92
N PHE A 27 -0.40 17.51 -3.56
CA PHE A 27 -0.39 16.21 -4.28
C PHE A 27 -0.97 16.29 -5.69
N ASP A 28 -1.71 17.35 -6.01
CA ASP A 28 -2.28 17.60 -7.33
C ASP A 28 -1.30 18.36 -8.25
N GLU A 29 -0.48 19.26 -7.69
CA GLU A 29 0.49 20.07 -8.43
C GLU A 29 1.86 19.39 -8.57
N GLU A 30 2.26 18.59 -7.59
CA GLU A 30 3.51 17.82 -7.59
C GLU A 30 3.16 16.32 -7.60
N ILE A 31 3.92 15.51 -8.35
CA ILE A 31 3.78 14.04 -8.40
C ILE A 31 4.31 13.44 -7.08
N LEU A 32 3.76 13.89 -5.97
CA LEU A 32 4.11 13.42 -4.64
C LEU A 32 3.29 12.15 -4.35
N THR A 33 3.97 11.13 -3.85
CA THR A 33 3.35 9.86 -3.42
C THR A 33 3.10 9.87 -1.91
N ASN A 34 3.90 10.62 -1.15
CA ASN A 34 3.84 10.73 0.31
C ASN A 34 4.22 12.15 0.74
N ALA A 35 3.74 12.57 1.90
CA ALA A 35 4.14 13.81 2.55
C ALA A 35 4.74 13.51 3.93
N ILE A 36 5.84 14.17 4.27
CA ILE A 36 6.44 14.07 5.60
C ILE A 36 6.08 15.32 6.42
N LEU A 37 5.68 15.11 7.67
CA LEU A 37 5.35 16.18 8.58
C LEU A 37 6.54 16.47 9.48
N VAL A 38 6.92 17.74 9.51
CA VAL A 38 8.09 18.21 10.25
C VAL A 38 7.68 19.39 11.12
N GLU A 39 7.89 19.28 12.42
CA GLU A 39 7.82 20.40 13.37
C GLU A 39 9.23 20.74 13.85
N GLY A 40 9.79 21.85 13.36
CA GLY A 40 11.18 22.21 13.65
C GLY A 40 12.18 21.23 13.04
N GLU A 41 12.87 20.47 13.90
CA GLU A 41 13.86 19.44 13.48
C GLU A 41 13.34 18.00 13.71
N GLU A 42 12.11 17.85 14.21
CA GLU A 42 11.50 16.55 14.49
C GLU A 42 10.50 16.16 13.40
N VAL A 43 10.51 14.88 13.04
CA VAL A 43 9.51 14.29 12.15
C VAL A 43 8.36 13.77 12.99
N GLU A 44 7.19 14.39 12.86
CA GLU A 44 5.98 13.93 13.54
C GLU A 44 5.37 12.69 12.86
N GLY A 45 5.48 12.62 11.53
CA GLY A 45 5.21 11.39 10.82
C GLY A 45 5.04 11.55 9.32
N VAL A 46 4.38 10.58 8.69
CA VAL A 46 4.20 10.51 7.23
C VAL A 46 2.72 10.36 6.91
N ILE A 47 2.25 11.06 5.89
CA ILE A 47 0.90 10.91 5.33
C ILE A 47 1.04 10.29 3.94
N PRO A 48 0.66 9.01 3.77
CA PRO A 48 0.58 8.42 2.45
C PRO A 48 -0.63 9.00 1.70
N ARG A 49 -0.52 9.14 0.38
CA ARG A 49 -1.59 9.73 -0.44
C ARG A 49 -2.95 9.02 -0.28
N LYS A 50 -2.95 7.71 0.03
CA LYS A 50 -4.18 6.93 0.27
C LYS A 50 -5.06 7.49 1.40
N GLU A 51 -4.48 8.15 2.41
CA GLU A 51 -5.25 8.78 3.49
C GLU A 51 -6.16 9.90 2.94
N LEU A 52 -5.79 10.54 1.82
CA LEU A 52 -6.62 11.60 1.25
C LEU A 52 -7.87 11.11 0.51
N LEU A 53 -7.93 9.82 0.19
CA LEU A 53 -9.13 9.21 -0.38
C LEU A 53 -10.22 8.98 0.65
N ASP A 54 -9.90 8.97 1.95
CA ASP A 54 -10.92 8.75 2.95
C ASP A 54 -11.85 9.98 3.01
N SER A 55 -13.09 9.76 2.60
CA SER A 55 -14.16 10.76 2.59
C SER A 55 -14.53 11.27 3.99
N HIS A 56 -14.07 10.61 5.05
CA HIS A 56 -14.29 11.04 6.43
C HIS A 56 -13.42 12.23 6.84
N HIS A 57 -12.37 12.56 6.08
CA HIS A 57 -11.49 13.67 6.41
C HIS A 57 -12.08 15.02 6.02
N ASP A 58 -12.28 15.87 7.02
CA ASP A 58 -12.73 17.25 6.83
C ASP A 58 -11.59 18.05 6.16
N PRO A 59 -11.79 18.68 4.99
CA PRO A 59 -10.75 19.49 4.33
C PRO A 59 -10.13 20.60 5.22
N GLU A 60 -10.85 21.00 6.27
CA GLU A 60 -10.45 22.01 7.23
C GLU A 60 -9.72 21.44 8.46
N GLU A 61 -9.69 20.11 8.63
CA GLU A 61 -8.91 19.48 9.70
C GLU A 61 -7.41 19.61 9.46
N LYS A 62 -6.63 19.44 10.53
CA LYS A 62 -5.17 19.61 10.51
C LYS A 62 -4.49 18.30 10.14
N LEU A 63 -3.35 18.37 9.46
CA LEU A 63 -2.60 17.20 9.02
C LEU A 63 -2.24 16.25 10.17
N ARG A 64 -1.94 16.79 11.36
CA ARG A 64 -1.66 15.97 12.56
C ARG A 64 -2.74 14.93 12.94
N THR A 65 -3.98 15.04 12.44
CA THR A 65 -5.05 14.08 12.77
C THR A 65 -5.03 12.83 11.89
N ILE A 66 -4.28 12.84 10.78
CA ILE A 66 -4.28 11.78 9.75
C ILE A 66 -2.88 11.20 9.50
N VAL A 67 -1.96 11.41 10.45
CA VAL A 67 -0.56 11.03 10.35
C VAL A 67 -0.36 9.56 10.71
N ARG A 68 0.48 8.87 9.95
CA ARG A 68 1.04 7.57 10.32
C ARG A 68 2.39 7.78 10.98
N SER A 69 2.65 7.03 12.05
CA SER A 69 3.96 7.00 12.71
C SER A 69 4.94 6.17 11.88
N PRO A 70 5.95 6.78 11.23
CA PRO A 70 6.88 6.04 10.40
C PRO A 70 7.96 5.37 11.25
N PRO A 71 8.45 4.18 10.86
CA PRO A 71 9.67 3.65 11.43
C PRO A 71 10.86 4.55 11.08
N ARG A 72 11.78 4.70 12.03
CA ARG A 72 13.01 5.48 11.86
C ARG A 72 14.11 4.56 11.33
N VAL A 73 14.88 5.04 10.36
CA VAL A 73 16.04 4.30 9.82
C VAL A 73 17.32 5.10 9.97
N SER A 74 18.44 4.41 10.20
CA SER A 74 19.77 5.02 10.21
C SER A 74 20.23 5.36 8.78
N ARG A 75 21.06 6.39 8.59
CA ARG A 75 21.68 6.65 7.27
C ARG A 75 22.47 5.46 6.73
N THR A 76 23.00 4.61 7.61
CA THR A 76 23.76 3.40 7.25
C THR A 76 22.94 2.12 7.50
N GLU A 77 21.61 2.23 7.48
CA GLU A 77 20.74 1.06 7.65
C GLU A 77 20.90 0.08 6.49
N ASP A 78 20.76 -1.21 6.78
CA ASP A 78 20.79 -2.24 5.74
C ASP A 78 19.59 -2.07 4.78
N VAL A 79 19.83 -2.29 3.49
CA VAL A 79 18.78 -2.17 2.47
C VAL A 79 17.63 -3.14 2.73
N ARG A 80 17.89 -4.37 3.20
CA ARG A 80 16.84 -5.36 3.48
C ARG A 80 16.02 -4.99 4.69
N GLU A 81 16.68 -4.48 5.73
CA GLU A 81 16.01 -3.93 6.91
C GLU A 81 15.08 -2.78 6.52
N THR A 82 15.59 -1.85 5.71
CA THR A 82 14.81 -0.70 5.24
C THR A 82 13.61 -1.14 4.38
N ALA A 83 13.81 -2.08 3.46
CA ALA A 83 12.73 -2.68 2.66
C ALA A 83 11.69 -3.36 3.56
N ARG A 84 12.13 -4.08 4.61
CA ARG A 84 11.21 -4.72 5.56
C ARG A 84 10.38 -3.69 6.31
N LEU A 85 11.01 -2.64 6.84
CA LEU A 85 10.30 -1.57 7.53
C LEU A 85 9.30 -0.85 6.61
N MET A 86 9.64 -0.65 5.33
CA MET A 86 8.69 -0.09 4.34
C MET A 86 7.48 -0.99 4.11
N VAL A 87 7.70 -2.30 3.95
CA VAL A 87 6.61 -3.28 3.76
C VAL A 87 5.74 -3.37 5.01
N GLU A 88 6.35 -3.54 6.18
CA GLU A 88 5.67 -3.73 7.47
C GLU A 88 4.90 -2.47 7.91
N SER A 89 5.39 -1.27 7.60
CA SER A 89 4.65 -0.02 7.88
C SER A 89 3.69 0.39 6.75
N GLU A 90 3.71 -0.31 5.61
CA GLU A 90 3.03 0.07 4.37
C GLU A 90 3.37 1.49 3.88
N LEU A 91 4.52 2.02 4.29
CA LEU A 91 5.00 3.34 3.89
C LEU A 91 6.04 3.20 2.79
N LYS A 92 5.84 3.98 1.71
CA LYS A 92 6.78 4.08 0.58
C LYS A 92 7.89 5.11 0.81
N LEU A 93 7.88 5.78 1.96
CA LEU A 93 8.84 6.79 2.35
C LEU A 93 9.10 6.66 3.85
N LEU A 94 10.37 6.55 4.24
CA LEU A 94 10.80 6.49 5.64
C LEU A 94 11.76 7.65 5.97
N PRO A 95 11.65 8.25 7.17
CA PRO A 95 12.59 9.26 7.64
C PRO A 95 13.92 8.62 8.05
N VAL A 96 15.00 9.21 7.56
CA VAL A 96 16.39 8.80 7.78
C VAL A 96 17.05 9.73 8.79
N TYR A 97 17.78 9.15 9.74
CA TYR A 97 18.46 9.86 10.81
C TYR A 97 19.97 9.61 10.81
N GLU A 98 20.72 10.66 11.18
CA GLU A 98 22.11 10.55 11.59
C GLU A 98 22.20 10.71 13.11
N GLY A 99 22.32 9.59 13.82
CA GLY A 99 22.15 9.57 15.27
C GLY A 99 20.71 9.93 15.65
N THR A 100 20.52 11.04 16.35
CA THR A 100 19.18 11.54 16.73
C THR A 100 18.61 12.54 15.73
N GLN A 101 19.45 13.10 14.85
CA GLN A 101 19.07 14.21 13.97
C GLN A 101 18.41 13.70 12.70
N PHE A 102 17.27 14.29 12.34
CA PHE A 102 16.65 14.03 11.04
C PHE A 102 17.58 14.51 9.93
N TYR A 103 17.93 13.60 9.02
CA TYR A 103 18.87 13.87 7.92
C TYR A 103 18.15 14.04 6.58
N GLY A 104 17.16 13.18 6.31
CA GLY A 104 16.46 13.16 5.02
C GLY A 104 15.49 12.00 4.95
N VAL A 105 15.15 11.56 3.74
CA VAL A 105 14.19 10.48 3.53
C VAL A 105 14.73 9.43 2.56
N ILE A 106 14.21 8.22 2.67
CA ILE A 106 14.45 7.12 1.72
C ILE A 106 13.11 6.65 1.18
N THR A 107 13.04 6.38 -0.12
CA THR A 107 11.82 5.94 -0.81
C THR A 107 11.95 4.53 -1.37
N ASP A 108 10.82 3.87 -1.65
CA ASP A 108 10.82 2.57 -2.32
C ASP A 108 11.55 2.62 -3.68
N HIS A 109 11.34 3.68 -4.47
CA HIS A 109 12.09 3.89 -5.72
C HIS A 109 13.61 3.99 -5.50
N ALA A 110 14.06 4.64 -4.43
CA ALA A 110 15.47 4.77 -4.12
C ALA A 110 16.09 3.43 -3.73
N ILE A 111 15.37 2.61 -2.96
CA ILE A 111 15.76 1.24 -2.63
C ILE A 111 15.83 0.36 -3.88
N LEU A 112 14.82 0.42 -4.75
CA LEU A 112 14.78 -0.35 -5.99
C LEU A 112 15.92 0.02 -6.94
N ASN A 113 16.26 1.31 -7.05
CA ASN A 113 17.41 1.75 -7.83
C ASN A 113 18.75 1.19 -7.30
N LEU A 114 18.96 1.16 -5.99
CA LEU A 114 20.19 0.61 -5.39
C LEU A 114 20.39 -0.86 -5.74
N VAL A 115 19.30 -1.64 -5.73
CA VAL A 115 19.38 -3.09 -5.95
C VAL A 115 19.22 -3.48 -7.43
N LEU A 116 18.88 -2.53 -8.31
CA LEU A 116 18.46 -2.80 -9.70
C LEU A 116 19.46 -3.68 -10.47
N GLU A 117 20.75 -3.34 -10.41
CA GLU A 117 21.81 -4.08 -11.11
C GLU A 117 21.96 -5.53 -10.64
N HIS A 118 21.45 -5.83 -9.45
CA HIS A 118 21.53 -7.15 -8.86
C HIS A 118 20.29 -7.98 -9.21
N LEU A 119 19.16 -7.40 -9.62
CA LEU A 119 17.92 -8.16 -9.83
C LEU A 119 17.91 -9.07 -11.07
N ASP A 120 18.97 -9.10 -11.88
CA ASP A 120 19.07 -9.86 -13.13
C ASP A 120 19.07 -11.39 -12.94
N ALA A 121 19.41 -11.86 -11.75
CA ALA A 121 19.38 -13.28 -11.39
C ALA A 121 17.96 -13.84 -11.18
N LEU A 122 16.96 -12.96 -11.07
CA LEU A 122 15.57 -13.30 -10.79
C LEU A 122 14.69 -12.98 -12.00
N ASN A 123 13.57 -13.68 -12.10
CA ASN A 123 12.54 -13.39 -13.09
C ASN A 123 11.28 -12.84 -12.38
N VAL A 124 10.38 -12.22 -13.13
CA VAL A 124 9.06 -11.78 -12.64
C VAL A 124 8.33 -12.93 -11.94
N GLU A 125 8.45 -14.17 -12.44
CA GLU A 125 7.80 -15.36 -11.88
C GLU A 125 8.13 -15.65 -10.40
N ASP A 126 9.27 -15.14 -9.94
CA ASP A 126 9.80 -15.34 -8.59
C ASP A 126 9.14 -14.41 -7.57
N VAL A 127 8.59 -13.27 -8.01
CA VAL A 127 8.10 -12.20 -7.12
C VAL A 127 6.63 -11.85 -7.28
N PHE A 128 6.05 -11.99 -8.49
CA PHE A 128 4.72 -11.46 -8.77
C PHE A 128 3.58 -12.13 -8.01
N THR A 129 2.52 -11.36 -7.74
CA THR A 129 1.28 -11.85 -7.14
C THR A 129 0.38 -12.48 -8.20
N ARG A 130 0.07 -13.77 -8.03
CA ARG A 130 -0.74 -14.59 -8.97
C ARG A 130 -2.25 -14.49 -8.75
N ASP A 131 -2.69 -13.99 -7.60
CA ASP A 131 -4.11 -13.85 -7.27
C ASP A 131 -4.65 -12.54 -7.86
N LEU A 132 -5.01 -12.60 -9.14
CA LEU A 132 -5.37 -11.42 -9.91
C LEU A 132 -6.82 -10.98 -9.63
N ILE A 133 -6.97 -10.10 -8.65
CA ILE A 133 -8.21 -9.35 -8.44
C ILE A 133 -8.35 -8.36 -9.60
N SER A 134 -9.51 -8.32 -10.26
CA SER A 134 -9.77 -7.47 -11.43
C SER A 134 -11.19 -6.93 -11.44
N VAL A 135 -11.41 -5.89 -12.26
CA VAL A 135 -12.72 -5.31 -12.56
C VAL A 135 -12.99 -5.32 -14.06
N LYS A 136 -14.26 -5.20 -14.46
CA LYS A 136 -14.66 -5.07 -15.87
C LYS A 136 -14.73 -3.60 -16.28
N PRO A 137 -14.58 -3.27 -17.58
CA PRO A 137 -14.68 -1.89 -18.06
C PRO A 137 -16.04 -1.23 -17.77
N ASP A 138 -17.12 -2.02 -17.71
CA ASP A 138 -18.48 -1.58 -17.39
C ASP A 138 -18.78 -1.49 -15.88
N ASP A 139 -17.87 -1.95 -15.02
CA ASP A 139 -18.08 -1.88 -13.57
C ASP A 139 -18.09 -0.42 -13.12
N THR A 140 -18.97 -0.07 -12.19
CA THR A 140 -19.09 1.31 -11.72
C THR A 140 -17.91 1.70 -10.81
N LEU A 141 -17.59 2.99 -10.76
CA LEU A 141 -16.53 3.52 -9.91
C LEU A 141 -16.73 3.17 -8.43
N GLY A 142 -17.98 3.20 -7.96
CA GLY A 142 -18.33 2.76 -6.60
C GLY A 142 -17.97 1.30 -6.35
N ARG A 143 -18.16 0.41 -7.34
CA ARG A 143 -17.71 -0.97 -7.26
C ARG A 143 -16.19 -1.08 -7.25
N VAL A 144 -15.48 -0.30 -8.08
CA VAL A 144 -14.01 -0.27 -8.10
C VAL A 144 -13.47 0.13 -6.73
N ILE A 145 -13.96 1.22 -6.14
CA ILE A 145 -13.59 1.68 -4.80
C ILE A 145 -13.83 0.58 -3.75
N ASN A 146 -14.98 -0.09 -3.82
CA ASN A 146 -15.29 -1.19 -2.91
C ASN A 146 -14.31 -2.36 -3.05
N VAL A 147 -13.98 -2.76 -4.28
CA VAL A 147 -12.99 -3.82 -4.55
C VAL A 147 -11.62 -3.45 -3.99
N LEU A 148 -11.15 -2.21 -4.22
CA LEU A 148 -9.88 -1.74 -3.67
C LEU A 148 -9.87 -1.80 -2.14
N ARG A 149 -10.95 -1.32 -1.49
CA ARG A 149 -11.09 -1.28 -0.04
C ARG A 149 -11.24 -2.67 0.60
N GLU A 150 -12.11 -3.53 0.08
CA GLU A 150 -12.39 -4.85 0.65
C GLU A 150 -11.18 -5.79 0.56
N ASN A 151 -10.35 -5.61 -0.47
CA ASN A 151 -9.17 -6.43 -0.70
C ASN A 151 -7.88 -5.77 -0.21
N ASP A 152 -7.96 -4.55 0.34
CA ASP A 152 -6.83 -3.77 0.84
C ASP A 152 -5.71 -3.61 -0.20
N ILE A 153 -6.13 -3.31 -1.44
CA ILE A 153 -5.23 -3.10 -2.58
C ILE A 153 -5.33 -1.66 -3.08
N SER A 154 -4.20 -1.12 -3.54
CA SER A 154 -4.10 0.25 -4.03
C SER A 154 -4.40 0.40 -5.52
N ARG A 155 -4.56 -0.73 -6.23
CA ARG A 155 -4.78 -0.76 -7.68
C ARG A 155 -5.41 -2.06 -8.13
N VAL A 156 -6.11 -2.02 -9.26
CA VAL A 156 -6.80 -3.15 -9.85
C VAL A 156 -6.76 -3.08 -11.39
N PRO A 157 -6.37 -4.16 -12.08
CA PRO A 157 -6.46 -4.24 -13.53
C PRO A 157 -7.91 -4.28 -14.00
N VAL A 158 -8.16 -3.61 -15.14
CA VAL A 158 -9.41 -3.67 -15.87
C VAL A 158 -9.25 -4.71 -16.97
N ILE A 159 -10.05 -5.78 -16.89
CA ILE A 159 -9.99 -6.91 -17.81
C ILE A 159 -11.27 -6.96 -18.64
N GLU A 160 -11.13 -7.01 -19.96
CA GLU A 160 -12.21 -7.28 -20.90
C GLU A 160 -11.94 -8.62 -21.57
N GLU A 161 -12.92 -9.53 -21.45
CA GLU A 161 -12.81 -10.92 -21.88
C GLU A 161 -11.58 -11.64 -21.32
N THR A 162 -10.46 -11.63 -22.05
CA THR A 162 -9.20 -12.27 -21.67
C THR A 162 -8.00 -11.34 -21.74
N GLU A 163 -8.20 -10.04 -21.89
CA GLU A 163 -7.13 -9.05 -22.06
C GLU A 163 -7.19 -8.00 -20.96
N ALA A 164 -6.03 -7.62 -20.42
CA ALA A 164 -5.95 -6.43 -19.57
C ALA A 164 -5.96 -5.22 -20.50
N ILE A 165 -6.98 -4.38 -20.37
CA ILE A 165 -7.19 -3.21 -21.22
C ILE A 165 -6.87 -1.90 -20.51
N GLY A 166 -6.68 -1.94 -19.19
CA GLY A 166 -6.30 -0.79 -18.39
C GLY A 166 -5.97 -1.15 -16.95
N LEU A 167 -5.57 -0.14 -16.18
CA LEU A 167 -5.30 -0.22 -14.75
C LEU A 167 -6.01 0.93 -14.05
N ILE A 168 -6.63 0.68 -12.89
CA ILE A 168 -7.15 1.73 -12.02
C ILE A 168 -6.45 1.64 -10.69
N SER A 169 -5.78 2.72 -10.30
CA SER A 169 -5.18 2.90 -8.99
C SER A 169 -5.94 3.94 -8.17
N VAL A 170 -5.69 3.94 -6.87
CA VAL A 170 -6.07 5.01 -5.94
C VAL A 170 -5.67 6.39 -6.48
N PHE A 171 -4.52 6.50 -7.14
CA PHE A 171 -4.06 7.74 -7.75
C PHE A 171 -4.99 8.20 -8.88
N ASP A 172 -5.35 7.30 -9.81
CA ASP A 172 -6.28 7.61 -10.93
C ASP A 172 -7.63 8.08 -10.39
N LEU A 173 -8.11 7.48 -9.30
CA LEU A 173 -9.35 7.87 -8.63
C LEU A 173 -9.29 9.28 -8.04
N VAL A 174 -8.22 9.63 -7.31
CA VAL A 174 -8.02 10.98 -6.76
C VAL A 174 -7.98 11.99 -7.90
N GLU A 175 -7.14 11.74 -8.90
CA GLU A 175 -6.92 12.66 -10.01
C GLU A 175 -8.22 12.92 -10.79
N PHE A 176 -8.99 11.87 -11.04
CA PHE A 176 -10.27 11.98 -11.73
C PHE A 176 -11.29 12.81 -10.96
N ILE A 177 -11.41 12.61 -9.64
CA ILE A 177 -12.32 13.38 -8.78
C ILE A 177 -11.95 14.86 -8.80
N VAL A 178 -10.66 15.19 -8.65
CA VAL A 178 -10.16 16.58 -8.65
C VAL A 178 -10.38 17.25 -10.01
N ARG A 179 -9.98 16.61 -11.12
CA ARG A 179 -10.14 17.16 -12.48
C ARG A 179 -11.60 17.45 -12.87
N LYS A 180 -12.58 16.73 -12.33
CA LYS A 180 -14.01 17.04 -12.54
C LYS A 180 -14.47 18.24 -11.70
N MET A 181 -13.93 18.43 -10.51
CA MET A 181 -14.27 19.58 -9.66
C MET A 181 -13.79 20.90 -10.28
N ASP A 182 -12.61 20.92 -10.92
CA ASP A 182 -12.06 22.15 -11.52
C ASP A 182 -12.76 22.57 -12.81
N ARG A 183 -13.19 21.61 -13.64
CA ARG A 183 -13.96 21.92 -14.87
C ARG A 183 -15.30 22.58 -14.58
N ASN A 184 -15.89 22.35 -13.39
CA ASN A 184 -17.14 22.98 -12.97
C ASN A 184 -16.96 24.34 -12.27
N ARG A 185 -15.72 24.83 -12.13
CA ARG A 185 -15.39 26.21 -11.70
C ARG A 185 -15.10 27.15 -12.87
N GLY A 186 -15.05 26.63 -14.11
CA GLY A 186 -14.89 27.40 -15.34
C GLY A 186 -16.16 28.17 -15.71
N GLY A 187 -16.01 29.47 -15.97
CA GLY A 187 -17.08 30.45 -16.06
C GLY A 187 -18.05 30.28 -17.23
N ALA A 188 -19.14 31.05 -17.14
CA ALA A 188 -20.07 31.29 -18.22
C ALA A 188 -19.32 31.69 -19.50
N PRO A 189 -19.82 31.33 -20.69
CA PRO A 189 -19.24 31.83 -21.93
C PRO A 189 -19.38 33.36 -21.91
N ASP A 190 -18.26 34.07 -22.01
CA ASP A 190 -18.23 35.46 -22.46
C ASP A 190 -18.73 35.49 -23.91
N GLY A 191 -20.06 35.38 -24.05
CA GLY A 191 -20.81 35.76 -25.22
C GLY A 191 -21.08 37.26 -25.13
N PHE A 192 -20.07 38.04 -25.50
CA PHE A 192 -20.27 39.42 -25.91
C PHE A 192 -21.12 39.41 -27.19
N ASP A 193 -22.39 39.78 -27.08
CA ASP A 193 -23.11 40.52 -28.11
C ASP A 193 -24.26 41.29 -27.44
N GLY A 194 -24.16 42.61 -27.50
CA GLY A 194 -24.97 43.52 -26.73
C GLY A 194 -26.39 43.71 -27.25
N HIS A 195 -27.29 44.07 -26.35
CA HIS A 195 -28.11 45.29 -26.42
C HIS A 195 -28.92 45.44 -25.11
N ALA A 196 -28.81 46.64 -24.53
CA ALA A 196 -29.78 47.36 -23.70
C ALA A 196 -30.71 46.59 -22.72
N GLY A 197 -30.53 46.89 -21.43
CA GLY A 197 -31.53 46.66 -20.40
C GLY A 197 -31.13 47.29 -19.07
N ALA A 198 -31.60 48.52 -18.84
CA ALA A 198 -31.42 49.24 -17.59
C ALA A 198 -32.15 48.55 -16.43
N GLY A 199 -31.49 48.51 -15.27
CA GLY A 199 -32.14 48.33 -13.96
C GLY A 199 -31.88 46.99 -13.29
N SER A 200 -30.89 46.95 -12.40
CA SER A 200 -31.13 46.64 -10.98
C SER A 200 -29.81 46.57 -10.22
N SER A 201 -29.65 47.54 -9.32
CA SER A 201 -28.77 47.48 -8.17
C SER A 201 -29.29 46.43 -7.19
N SER A 202 -28.59 45.32 -7.03
CA SER A 202 -28.61 44.50 -5.81
C SER A 202 -27.45 43.51 -5.87
N GLY A 203 -26.40 43.80 -5.11
CA GLY A 203 -25.28 42.89 -4.93
C GLY A 203 -25.72 41.70 -4.09
N TYR A 204 -25.87 40.55 -4.73
CA TYR A 204 -25.65 39.26 -4.09
C TYR A 204 -24.37 38.67 -4.69
N ARG A 205 -23.26 38.80 -3.96
CA ARG A 205 -22.14 37.89 -4.12
C ARG A 205 -22.63 36.53 -3.61
N SER A 206 -23.19 35.72 -4.50
CA SER A 206 -23.39 34.30 -4.23
C SER A 206 -22.01 33.68 -4.05
N HIS A 207 -21.58 33.52 -2.80
CA HIS A 207 -20.63 32.47 -2.49
C HIS A 207 -21.26 31.16 -2.99
N PRO A 208 -20.56 30.33 -3.78
CA PRO A 208 -21.05 28.99 -4.07
C PRO A 208 -21.01 28.23 -2.75
N GLY A 209 -22.18 28.15 -2.09
CA GLY A 209 -22.38 27.41 -0.87
C GLY A 209 -22.10 25.93 -1.09
N PHE A 210 -21.51 25.32 -0.07
CA PHE A 210 -21.15 23.90 0.06
C PHE A 210 -22.39 22.96 0.13
N GLY A 211 -23.51 23.33 -0.50
CA GLY A 211 -24.84 22.83 -0.13
C GLY A 211 -25.50 21.84 -1.09
N ASP A 212 -24.95 21.59 -2.28
CA ASP A 212 -25.64 20.78 -3.32
C ASP A 212 -24.75 19.69 -3.96
N ARG A 213 -23.81 19.14 -3.19
CA ARG A 213 -22.82 18.15 -3.69
C ARG A 213 -23.24 16.69 -3.54
N SER A 214 -24.26 16.40 -2.75
CA SER A 214 -24.69 15.01 -2.48
C SER A 214 -25.22 14.29 -3.72
N GLY A 215 -25.88 15.02 -4.63
CA GLY A 215 -26.39 14.48 -5.91
C GLY A 215 -25.32 14.31 -6.99
N GLU A 216 -24.21 15.06 -6.92
CA GLU A 216 -23.11 14.98 -7.89
C GLU A 216 -22.15 13.84 -7.56
N SER A 217 -21.84 13.61 -6.28
CA SER A 217 -21.03 12.46 -5.85
C SER A 217 -21.70 11.13 -6.22
N ALA A 218 -23.03 11.03 -6.08
CA ALA A 218 -23.77 9.84 -6.50
C ALA A 218 -23.58 9.54 -7.99
N ARG A 219 -23.61 10.56 -8.87
CA ARG A 219 -23.39 10.40 -10.32
C ARG A 219 -21.95 10.03 -10.69
N MET A 220 -20.96 10.39 -9.87
CA MET A 220 -19.57 9.98 -10.10
C MET A 220 -19.34 8.51 -9.77
N LEU A 221 -19.98 8.00 -8.71
CA LEU A 221 -19.88 6.60 -8.32
C LEU A 221 -20.49 5.66 -9.38
N ASP A 222 -21.39 6.16 -10.21
CA ASP A 222 -22.04 5.41 -11.30
C ASP A 222 -21.21 5.38 -12.61
N LEU A 223 -20.11 6.13 -12.70
CA LEU A 223 -19.28 6.16 -13.91
C LEU A 223 -18.60 4.80 -14.14
N PRO A 224 -18.48 4.34 -15.39
CA PRO A 224 -17.84 3.07 -15.71
C PRO A 224 -16.31 3.17 -15.52
N ALA A 225 -15.70 2.07 -15.12
CA ALA A 225 -14.27 1.93 -14.88
C ALA A 225 -13.42 2.42 -16.06
N ARG A 226 -13.85 2.15 -17.30
CA ARG A 226 -13.14 2.59 -18.52
C ARG A 226 -13.00 4.12 -18.69
N ASP A 227 -13.85 4.91 -18.02
CA ASP A 227 -13.78 6.38 -18.10
C ASP A 227 -12.70 6.97 -17.17
N VAL A 228 -12.17 6.15 -16.26
CA VAL A 228 -11.20 6.55 -15.23
C VAL A 228 -9.86 5.80 -15.38
N MET A 229 -9.87 4.61 -15.99
CA MET A 229 -8.67 3.78 -16.10
C MET A 229 -7.55 4.41 -16.91
N SER A 230 -6.32 4.16 -16.48
CA SER A 230 -5.11 4.46 -17.24
C SER A 230 -4.90 3.44 -18.35
N THR A 231 -4.55 3.92 -19.55
CA THR A 231 -4.29 3.11 -20.76
C THR A 231 -3.09 3.68 -21.55
N PRO A 232 -2.28 2.84 -22.23
CA PRO A 232 -2.30 1.37 -22.22
C PRO A 232 -1.78 0.77 -20.91
N VAL A 233 -2.13 -0.48 -20.62
CA VAL A 233 -1.56 -1.21 -19.48
C VAL A 233 -0.19 -1.77 -19.86
N TYR A 234 0.81 -1.55 -19.01
CA TYR A 234 2.14 -2.14 -19.18
C TYR A 234 2.12 -3.58 -18.68
N THR A 235 2.65 -4.48 -19.50
CA THR A 235 2.60 -5.92 -19.26
C THR A 235 3.95 -6.59 -19.42
N VAL A 236 4.24 -7.53 -18.53
CA VAL A 236 5.43 -8.38 -18.58
C VAL A 236 5.03 -9.85 -18.59
N THR A 237 5.95 -10.74 -18.95
CA THR A 237 5.74 -12.19 -18.84
C THR A 237 6.43 -12.75 -17.59
N PRO A 238 6.02 -13.92 -17.08
CA PRO A 238 6.70 -14.56 -15.95
C PRO A 238 8.22 -14.74 -16.15
N GLU A 239 8.66 -14.94 -17.39
CA GLU A 239 10.06 -15.16 -17.75
C GLU A 239 10.86 -13.86 -17.94
N THR A 240 10.21 -12.70 -17.87
CA THR A 240 10.89 -11.40 -17.98
C THR A 240 11.89 -11.24 -16.83
N PRO A 241 13.15 -10.86 -17.09
CA PRO A 241 14.13 -10.58 -16.04
C PRO A 241 13.61 -9.52 -15.07
N LEU A 242 13.82 -9.72 -13.77
CA LEU A 242 13.24 -8.85 -12.76
C LEU A 242 13.84 -7.44 -12.79
N ASN A 243 15.13 -7.30 -13.09
CA ASN A 243 15.76 -6.00 -13.29
C ASN A 243 15.10 -5.20 -14.43
N GLU A 244 14.78 -5.83 -15.57
CA GLU A 244 14.10 -5.17 -16.70
C GLU A 244 12.70 -4.70 -16.29
N ALA A 245 11.94 -5.55 -15.60
CA ALA A 245 10.61 -5.19 -15.14
C ALA A 245 10.63 -4.11 -14.05
N VAL A 246 11.66 -4.06 -13.20
CA VAL A 246 11.83 -2.98 -12.22
C VAL A 246 12.29 -1.68 -12.89
N ASP A 247 13.19 -1.75 -13.87
CA ASP A 247 13.61 -0.59 -14.66
C ASP A 247 12.42 0.04 -15.39
N GLU A 248 11.50 -0.78 -15.92
CA GLU A 248 10.24 -0.31 -16.50
C GLU A 248 9.34 0.41 -15.47
N ILE A 249 9.23 -0.11 -14.24
CA ILE A 249 8.51 0.58 -13.16
C ILE A 249 9.19 1.90 -12.78
N LEU A 250 10.52 1.93 -12.71
CA LEU A 250 11.27 3.12 -12.33
C LEU A 250 11.27 4.20 -13.41
N GLY A 251 11.19 3.80 -14.68
CA GLY A 251 11.11 4.68 -15.85
C GLY A 251 9.70 5.18 -16.18
N THR A 252 8.68 4.73 -15.45
CA THR A 252 7.28 5.12 -15.65
C THR A 252 6.69 5.77 -14.40
N GLU A 253 5.53 6.41 -14.53
CA GLU A 253 4.76 6.90 -13.37
C GLU A 253 3.98 5.76 -12.67
N TYR A 254 4.06 4.53 -13.18
CA TYR A 254 3.28 3.39 -12.72
C TYR A 254 4.08 2.53 -11.74
N SER A 255 3.52 2.34 -10.55
CA SER A 255 4.11 1.49 -9.50
C SER A 255 3.80 -0.01 -9.64
N SER A 256 3.36 -0.46 -10.82
CA SER A 256 3.00 -1.86 -11.06
C SER A 256 2.91 -2.25 -12.54
N LEU A 257 3.12 -3.52 -12.82
CA LEU A 257 2.99 -4.15 -14.14
C LEU A 257 2.03 -5.34 -14.07
N VAL A 258 1.18 -5.50 -15.09
CA VAL A 258 0.31 -6.68 -15.19
C VAL A 258 1.11 -7.84 -15.79
N VAL A 259 1.14 -8.97 -15.11
CA VAL A 259 1.81 -10.16 -15.61
C VAL A 259 0.84 -10.92 -16.50
N THR A 260 1.30 -11.24 -17.71
CA THR A 260 0.50 -11.94 -18.72
C THR A 260 1.23 -13.19 -19.20
N ASN A 261 0.48 -14.22 -19.56
CA ASN A 261 1.04 -15.33 -20.33
C ASN A 261 1.42 -14.86 -21.74
N PRO A 262 2.25 -15.62 -22.49
CA PRO A 262 2.63 -15.28 -23.86
C PRO A 262 1.47 -15.09 -24.85
N ASN A 263 0.25 -15.52 -24.50
CA ASN A 263 -0.97 -15.32 -25.28
C ASN A 263 -1.73 -14.01 -24.93
N GLY A 264 -1.17 -13.15 -24.08
CA GLY A 264 -1.79 -11.89 -23.63
C GLY A 264 -2.77 -12.04 -22.47
N THR A 265 -3.04 -13.25 -21.98
CA THR A 265 -3.97 -13.47 -20.86
C THR A 265 -3.33 -13.05 -19.53
N PRO A 266 -3.94 -12.14 -18.76
CA PRO A 266 -3.45 -11.74 -17.44
C PRO A 266 -3.43 -12.91 -16.46
N THR A 267 -2.31 -13.10 -15.78
CA THR A 267 -2.08 -14.16 -14.78
C THR A 267 -1.66 -13.64 -13.43
N GLY A 268 -1.32 -12.35 -13.32
CA GLY A 268 -0.97 -11.74 -12.05
C GLY A 268 -0.62 -10.26 -12.19
N ILE A 269 -0.10 -9.70 -11.11
CA ILE A 269 0.37 -8.33 -11.04
C ILE A 269 1.67 -8.29 -10.23
N MET A 270 2.61 -7.46 -10.67
CA MET A 270 3.84 -7.18 -9.94
C MET A 270 3.85 -5.71 -9.56
N THR A 271 4.20 -5.42 -8.31
CA THR A 271 4.23 -4.07 -7.74
C THR A 271 5.58 -3.82 -7.07
N THR A 272 5.91 -2.55 -6.79
CA THR A 272 7.14 -2.23 -6.03
C THR A 272 7.18 -2.96 -4.69
N THR A 273 6.04 -3.14 -4.03
CA THR A 273 5.90 -3.88 -2.76
C THR A 273 6.25 -5.36 -2.90
N ASP A 274 5.90 -6.01 -4.01
CA ASP A 274 6.26 -7.41 -4.25
C ASP A 274 7.78 -7.59 -4.36
N VAL A 275 8.44 -6.63 -5.02
CA VAL A 275 9.90 -6.62 -5.16
C VAL A 275 10.56 -6.35 -3.81
N LEU A 276 10.10 -5.33 -3.06
CA LEU A 276 10.61 -5.06 -1.71
C LEU A 276 10.44 -6.27 -0.78
N ARG A 277 9.28 -6.93 -0.79
CA ARG A 277 9.04 -8.18 -0.04
C ARG A 277 10.03 -9.29 -0.41
N ALA A 278 10.46 -9.38 -1.68
CA ALA A 278 11.46 -10.36 -2.08
C ALA A 278 12.85 -10.06 -1.49
N LEU A 279 13.15 -8.80 -1.14
CA LEU A 279 14.40 -8.40 -0.49
C LEU A 279 14.41 -8.75 1.02
N THR A 280 13.26 -8.98 1.66
CA THR A 280 13.17 -9.18 3.11
C THR A 280 13.37 -10.62 3.57
N VAL A 281 13.55 -11.55 2.65
CA VAL A 281 13.71 -12.99 2.96
C VAL A 281 15.06 -13.21 3.63
N ASP A 282 15.06 -13.83 4.81
CA ASP A 282 16.26 -14.10 5.61
C ASP A 282 16.57 -15.62 5.72
N GLU A 283 17.85 -15.98 5.88
CA GLU A 283 18.31 -17.38 5.89
C GLU A 283 17.96 -18.14 7.17
N GLU A 284 17.76 -17.43 8.29
CA GLU A 284 17.56 -18.05 9.61
C GLU A 284 16.09 -18.42 9.90
N SER A 285 15.13 -17.86 9.16
CA SER A 285 13.72 -18.17 9.33
C SER A 285 13.19 -18.88 8.09
N TYR A 286 12.82 -20.15 8.24
CA TYR A 286 12.15 -20.93 7.18
C TYR A 286 10.75 -20.39 6.83
N MET A 287 10.30 -19.33 7.50
CA MET A 287 8.93 -18.81 7.50
C MET A 287 8.94 -17.31 7.19
N ASP A 288 8.22 -16.89 6.15
CA ASP A 288 8.05 -15.46 5.84
C ASP A 288 7.03 -14.85 6.81
N ILE A 289 7.49 -14.16 7.85
CA ILE A 289 6.63 -13.52 8.85
C ILE A 289 6.62 -12.02 8.63
N GLN A 290 5.44 -11.51 8.33
CA GLN A 290 5.20 -10.10 8.11
C GLN A 290 4.29 -9.53 9.17
N VAL A 291 4.73 -8.43 9.76
CA VAL A 291 4.02 -7.76 10.83
C VAL A 291 3.62 -6.38 10.33
N PHE A 292 2.33 -6.13 10.18
CA PHE A 292 1.77 -4.85 9.78
C PHE A 292 1.27 -4.08 11.01
N GLY A 293 1.38 -2.75 10.99
CA GLY A 293 1.01 -1.90 12.13
C GLY A 293 2.04 -1.97 13.27
N VAL A 294 3.32 -2.02 12.92
CA VAL A 294 4.44 -2.13 13.87
C VAL A 294 4.52 -0.98 14.86
N GLU A 295 3.99 0.19 14.50
CA GLU A 295 3.83 1.34 15.38
C GLU A 295 2.98 1.06 16.62
N HIS A 296 2.15 0.02 16.58
CA HIS A 296 1.28 -0.38 17.70
C HIS A 296 1.91 -1.46 18.60
N LEU A 297 3.15 -1.89 18.36
CA LEU A 297 3.83 -2.94 19.14
C LEU A 297 4.28 -2.48 20.56
N GLU A 298 3.71 -1.40 21.08
CA GLU A 298 3.98 -0.89 22.42
C GLU A 298 3.63 -1.91 23.52
N GLY A 299 4.26 -1.78 24.70
CA GLY A 299 4.02 -2.67 25.84
C GLY A 299 4.85 -3.95 25.83
N GLY A 300 5.93 -3.97 25.06
CA GLY A 300 7.01 -4.96 25.15
C GLY A 300 6.81 -6.21 24.31
N LEU A 301 5.82 -6.28 23.41
CA LEU A 301 5.77 -7.31 22.37
C LEU A 301 6.79 -6.96 21.29
N THR A 302 7.73 -7.85 21.02
CA THR A 302 8.73 -7.65 19.97
C THR A 302 8.43 -8.51 18.75
N ARG A 303 9.00 -8.16 17.59
CA ARG A 303 8.97 -9.02 16.41
C ARG A 303 9.51 -10.42 16.71
N ALA A 304 10.60 -10.51 17.50
CA ALA A 304 11.16 -11.79 17.94
C ALA A 304 10.16 -12.64 18.76
N ASP A 305 9.31 -12.00 19.59
CA ASP A 305 8.24 -12.70 20.30
C ASP A 305 7.18 -13.26 19.33
N ILE A 306 6.81 -12.47 18.31
CA ILE A 306 5.84 -12.86 17.28
C ILE A 306 6.41 -14.04 16.49
N SER A 307 7.62 -13.90 15.94
CA SER A 307 8.30 -14.96 15.20
C SER A 307 8.39 -16.24 16.02
N SER A 308 8.89 -16.17 17.25
CA SER A 308 8.98 -17.33 18.14
C SER A 308 7.62 -17.98 18.43
N ARG A 309 6.53 -17.19 18.48
CA ARG A 309 5.18 -17.73 18.71
C ARG A 309 4.63 -18.45 17.47
N ILE A 310 4.85 -17.91 16.28
CA ILE A 310 4.40 -18.53 15.02
C ILE A 310 5.25 -19.76 14.71
N GLU A 311 6.56 -19.70 14.90
CA GLU A 311 7.46 -20.86 14.79
C GLU A 311 7.04 -22.00 15.73
N LYS A 312 6.64 -21.68 16.96
CA LYS A 312 6.07 -22.69 17.88
C LYS A 312 4.75 -23.28 17.41
N ILE A 313 3.96 -22.57 16.59
CA ILE A 313 2.77 -23.15 15.97
C ILE A 313 3.23 -24.17 14.94
N ASP A 314 4.14 -23.81 14.05
CA ASP A 314 4.69 -24.70 13.02
C ASP A 314 5.36 -25.96 13.61
N GLU A 315 6.31 -25.79 14.55
CA GLU A 315 7.05 -26.89 15.18
C GLU A 315 6.13 -27.89 15.92
N LYS A 316 5.09 -27.38 16.56
CA LYS A 316 4.14 -28.20 17.32
C LYS A 316 3.31 -29.11 16.41
N TYR A 317 3.25 -28.82 15.12
CA TYR A 317 2.36 -29.49 14.18
C TYR A 317 3.11 -29.99 12.94
N GLN A 318 3.86 -31.09 13.09
CA GLN A 318 4.65 -31.80 12.06
C GLN A 318 3.90 -32.25 10.77
N ASN A 319 2.64 -31.86 10.56
CA ASN A 319 1.81 -32.20 9.40
C ASN A 319 1.26 -30.95 8.67
N MET A 320 1.77 -29.76 8.96
CA MET A 320 1.41 -28.52 8.29
C MET A 320 2.62 -27.60 8.30
N ASP A 321 3.13 -27.28 7.11
CA ASP A 321 4.25 -26.35 6.96
C ASP A 321 3.66 -24.95 6.79
N ILE A 322 3.92 -24.05 7.74
CA ILE A 322 3.62 -22.63 7.59
C ILE A 322 4.64 -22.04 6.61
N LEU A 323 4.14 -21.44 5.54
CA LEU A 323 4.94 -20.88 4.45
C LEU A 323 5.10 -19.37 4.60
N GLU A 324 4.02 -18.72 5.03
CA GLU A 324 3.92 -17.28 5.25
C GLU A 324 2.95 -17.03 6.40
N ALA A 325 3.25 -16.03 7.23
CA ALA A 325 2.36 -15.55 8.27
C ALA A 325 2.25 -14.03 8.21
N ASN A 326 1.02 -13.53 8.03
CA ASN A 326 0.72 -12.10 8.07
C ASN A 326 0.03 -11.77 9.39
N VAL A 327 0.65 -10.89 10.18
CA VAL A 327 0.14 -10.42 11.47
C VAL A 327 -0.17 -8.94 11.33
N VAL A 328 -1.44 -8.58 11.32
CA VAL A 328 -1.88 -7.19 11.15
C VAL A 328 -2.38 -6.65 12.48
N PHE A 329 -1.81 -5.53 12.92
CA PHE A 329 -2.28 -4.76 14.08
C PHE A 329 -3.06 -3.54 13.60
N HIS A 330 -4.24 -3.32 14.17
CA HIS A 330 -5.06 -2.16 13.88
C HIS A 330 -5.56 -1.53 15.19
N GLU A 331 -5.27 -0.24 15.41
CA GLU A 331 -5.74 0.50 16.60
C GLU A 331 -7.17 1.01 16.44
N HIS A 332 -7.99 0.82 17.48
CA HIS A 332 -9.28 1.47 17.63
C HIS A 332 -9.15 2.75 18.45
N GLN A 333 -10.13 3.66 18.32
CA GLN A 333 -10.15 4.90 19.10
C GLN A 333 -10.34 4.68 20.61
N GLU A 334 -10.79 3.50 21.04
CA GLU A 334 -11.04 3.18 22.44
C GLU A 334 -9.73 2.89 23.21
N ARG A 335 -9.59 3.45 24.42
CA ARG A 335 -8.43 3.23 25.30
C ARG A 335 -8.87 2.90 26.73
N GLN A 336 -8.17 1.98 27.38
CA GLN A 336 -8.38 1.65 28.78
C GLN A 336 -7.10 1.92 29.58
N ARG A 337 -7.18 2.86 30.54
CA ARG A 337 -6.05 3.26 31.40
C ARG A 337 -4.78 3.64 30.62
N GLY A 338 -4.94 4.25 29.45
CA GLY A 338 -3.85 4.66 28.57
C GLY A 338 -3.46 3.63 27.51
N THR A 339 -3.83 2.36 27.68
CA THR A 339 -3.58 1.28 26.72
C THR A 339 -4.63 1.29 25.61
N PRO A 340 -4.24 1.31 24.32
CA PRO A 340 -5.19 1.26 23.20
C PRO A 340 -5.82 -0.13 23.04
N LEU A 341 -7.08 -0.14 22.58
CA LEU A 341 -7.73 -1.35 22.08
C LEU A 341 -7.20 -1.65 20.68
N LEU A 342 -6.65 -2.85 20.48
CA LEU A 342 -6.10 -3.29 19.21
C LEU A 342 -6.88 -4.49 18.68
N LEU A 343 -7.27 -4.43 17.41
CA LEU A 343 -7.66 -5.59 16.62
C LEU A 343 -6.41 -6.19 15.98
N VAL A 344 -6.11 -7.43 16.31
CA VAL A 344 -5.02 -8.17 15.68
C VAL A 344 -5.58 -9.29 14.83
N THR A 345 -5.11 -9.39 13.60
CA THR A 345 -5.44 -10.48 12.68
C THR A 345 -4.18 -11.24 12.29
N VAL A 346 -4.13 -12.52 12.64
CA VAL A 346 -3.09 -13.46 12.23
C VAL A 346 -3.62 -14.30 11.07
N ARG A 347 -2.93 -14.30 9.95
CA ARG A 347 -3.22 -15.12 8.76
C ARG A 347 -2.04 -16.05 8.52
N LEU A 348 -2.27 -17.35 8.66
CA LEU A 348 -1.29 -18.40 8.36
C LEU A 348 -1.59 -18.96 6.98
N PHE A 349 -0.60 -18.92 6.10
CA PHE A 349 -0.63 -19.56 4.80
C PHE A 349 0.22 -20.81 4.86
N THR A 350 -0.39 -21.95 4.61
CA THR A 350 0.27 -23.26 4.78
C THR A 350 0.08 -24.11 3.53
N ASP A 351 0.83 -25.20 3.45
CA ASP A 351 0.68 -26.21 2.42
C ASP A 351 -0.69 -26.93 2.45
N GLN A 352 -1.46 -26.77 3.53
CA GLN A 352 -2.78 -27.35 3.73
C GLN A 352 -3.93 -26.33 3.61
N GLY A 353 -3.65 -25.03 3.45
CA GLY A 353 -4.69 -24.01 3.30
C GLY A 353 -4.35 -22.68 3.97
N ARG A 354 -5.38 -21.83 4.15
CA ARG A 354 -5.26 -20.54 4.83
C ARG A 354 -6.06 -20.55 6.12
N PHE A 355 -5.42 -20.23 7.23
CA PHE A 355 -6.06 -20.14 8.54
C PHE A 355 -5.97 -18.70 9.05
N VAL A 356 -7.06 -18.21 9.63
CA VAL A 356 -7.16 -16.83 10.10
C VAL A 356 -7.64 -16.84 11.53
N GLY A 357 -7.05 -16.01 12.37
CA GLY A 357 -7.54 -15.73 13.72
C GLY A 357 -7.48 -14.24 13.98
N SER A 358 -8.56 -13.70 14.53
CA SER A 358 -8.68 -12.27 14.84
C SER A 358 -9.14 -12.11 16.28
N ALA A 359 -8.58 -11.13 16.99
CA ALA A 359 -8.95 -10.81 18.36
C ALA A 359 -8.82 -9.31 18.65
N GLU A 360 -9.72 -8.79 19.48
CA GLU A 360 -9.71 -7.41 19.96
C GLU A 360 -9.37 -7.39 21.45
N GLU A 361 -8.23 -6.80 21.82
CA GLU A 361 -7.78 -6.73 23.21
C GLU A 361 -7.03 -5.42 23.48
N TYR A 362 -6.97 -5.04 24.77
CA TYR A 362 -6.20 -3.86 25.19
C TYR A 362 -4.70 -4.17 25.20
N GLY A 363 -3.97 -3.64 24.21
CA GLY A 363 -2.53 -3.77 24.04
C GLY A 363 -2.10 -4.91 23.09
N ALA A 364 -0.91 -4.77 22.51
CA ALA A 364 -0.45 -5.64 21.42
C ALA A 364 -0.24 -7.09 21.84
N ARG A 365 0.40 -7.32 22.99
CA ARG A 365 0.71 -8.67 23.49
C ARG A 365 -0.52 -9.55 23.74
N PRO A 366 -1.56 -9.11 24.50
CA PRO A 366 -2.76 -9.92 24.69
C PRO A 366 -3.53 -10.13 23.38
N ALA A 367 -3.69 -9.09 22.55
CA ALA A 367 -4.41 -9.19 21.27
C ALA A 367 -3.76 -10.21 20.32
N PHE A 368 -2.44 -10.12 20.14
CA PHE A 368 -1.70 -11.07 19.31
C PHE A 368 -1.79 -12.50 19.85
N LYS A 369 -1.66 -12.68 21.16
CA LYS A 369 -1.71 -14.01 21.78
C LYS A 369 -3.05 -14.71 21.52
N GLU A 370 -4.15 -13.97 21.66
CA GLU A 370 -5.49 -14.48 21.43
C GLU A 370 -5.74 -14.75 19.94
N ALA A 371 -5.40 -13.80 19.06
CA ALA A 371 -5.54 -13.96 17.61
C ALA A 371 -4.74 -15.16 17.08
N ALA A 372 -3.49 -15.33 17.54
CA ALA A 372 -2.66 -16.47 17.18
C ALA A 372 -3.23 -17.80 17.70
N ALA A 373 -3.85 -17.81 18.88
CA ALA A 373 -4.50 -19.00 19.42
C ALA A 373 -5.76 -19.39 18.62
N ILE A 374 -6.54 -18.41 18.15
CA ILE A 374 -7.69 -18.64 17.26
C ILE A 374 -7.22 -19.17 15.90
N ALA A 375 -6.16 -18.59 15.31
CA ALA A 375 -5.60 -19.06 14.04
C ALA A 375 -5.09 -20.51 14.17
N GLU A 376 -4.40 -20.81 15.26
CA GLU A 376 -3.96 -22.17 15.63
C GLU A 376 -5.16 -23.12 15.78
N GLY A 377 -6.22 -22.70 16.47
CA GLY A 377 -7.45 -23.48 16.64
C GLY A 377 -8.13 -23.80 15.31
N ASN A 378 -8.28 -22.82 14.44
CA ASN A 378 -8.87 -22.98 13.11
C ASN A 378 -8.05 -23.94 12.23
N ALA A 379 -6.72 -23.91 12.33
CA ALA A 379 -5.84 -24.88 11.67
C ALA A 379 -6.03 -26.32 12.19
N LEU A 380 -6.49 -26.49 13.44
CA LEU A 380 -6.74 -27.81 14.03
C LEU A 380 -8.10 -28.39 13.60
N GLU A 381 -9.14 -27.57 13.51
CA GLU A 381 -10.50 -28.03 13.23
C GLU A 381 -10.70 -28.50 11.78
N ASP A 382 -9.95 -27.91 10.83
CA ASP A 382 -10.14 -28.17 9.39
C ASP A 382 -9.43 -29.44 8.86
N LYS A 383 -8.80 -30.24 9.74
CA LYS A 383 -8.20 -31.55 9.38
C LYS A 383 -9.18 -32.59 8.81
N SER A 384 -10.47 -32.26 8.72
CA SER A 384 -11.55 -33.17 8.31
C SER A 384 -12.14 -32.90 6.92
N ARG A 385 -11.70 -31.86 6.19
CA ARG A 385 -12.21 -31.55 4.85
C ARG A 385 -11.11 -31.47 3.81
N LYS A 386 -10.93 -32.55 3.04
CA LYS A 386 -10.24 -32.47 1.74
C LYS A 386 -11.09 -31.64 0.78
N HIS A 387 -10.63 -30.48 0.34
CA HIS A 387 -11.09 -29.86 -0.91
C HIS A 387 -10.06 -28.90 -1.53
N PRO A 388 -10.19 -28.60 -2.84
CA PRO A 388 -9.08 -28.50 -3.77
C PRO A 388 -8.60 -27.08 -3.93
N GLY A 389 -7.29 -26.97 -4.07
CA GLY A 389 -6.59 -25.76 -4.44
C GLY A 389 -5.13 -26.04 -4.27
N GLU A 390 -4.51 -26.70 -5.25
CA GLU A 390 -3.05 -26.68 -5.36
C GLU A 390 -2.64 -25.22 -5.58
N ARG A 391 -2.48 -24.48 -4.48
CA ARG A 391 -1.52 -23.39 -4.44
C ARG A 391 -0.16 -24.07 -4.56
N ARG A 392 0.41 -24.05 -5.76
CA ARG A 392 1.83 -24.33 -5.91
C ARG A 392 2.58 -23.19 -5.21
N ASN A 393 3.04 -23.50 -4.01
CA ASN A 393 3.96 -22.70 -3.19
C ASN A 393 5.05 -22.03 -4.03
N ARG A 394 5.58 -20.91 -3.51
CA ARG A 394 6.98 -20.56 -3.76
C ARG A 394 7.80 -21.81 -3.48
N SER A 395 8.35 -22.43 -4.52
CA SER A 395 9.01 -23.72 -4.30
C SER A 395 10.24 -23.48 -3.43
N SER A 396 10.65 -24.47 -2.63
CA SER A 396 11.93 -24.41 -1.91
C SER A 396 13.12 -24.11 -2.83
N SER A 397 12.98 -24.30 -4.15
CA SER A 397 13.92 -23.86 -5.17
C SER A 397 13.91 -22.35 -5.42
N GLN A 398 12.75 -21.67 -5.36
CA GLN A 398 12.64 -20.22 -5.54
C GLN A 398 13.19 -19.46 -4.33
N THR A 399 12.89 -19.90 -3.12
CA THR A 399 13.49 -19.34 -1.89
C THR A 399 15.01 -19.56 -1.89
N LYS A 400 15.50 -20.74 -2.28
CA LYS A 400 16.94 -21.01 -2.46
C LYS A 400 17.57 -20.12 -3.54
N LYS A 401 16.86 -19.81 -4.62
CA LYS A 401 17.33 -18.93 -5.70
C LYS A 401 17.50 -17.49 -5.19
N LEU A 402 16.49 -16.95 -4.49
CA LEU A 402 16.54 -15.64 -3.83
C LEU A 402 17.69 -15.53 -2.81
N LEU A 403 17.86 -16.55 -1.97
CA LEU A 403 18.94 -16.60 -0.98
C LEU A 403 20.33 -16.77 -1.63
N SER A 404 20.43 -17.56 -2.71
CA SER A 404 21.70 -17.77 -3.43
C SER A 404 22.16 -16.53 -4.18
N TRP A 405 21.22 -15.74 -4.70
CA TRP A 405 21.49 -14.49 -5.40
C TRP A 405 22.14 -13.45 -4.49
N TRP A 406 21.63 -13.27 -3.27
CA TRP A 406 22.21 -12.32 -2.32
C TRP A 406 23.65 -12.67 -1.92
N ARG A 407 23.97 -13.96 -1.79
CA ARG A 407 25.35 -14.41 -1.50
C ARG A 407 26.37 -14.05 -2.59
N THR A 408 25.90 -13.72 -3.80
CA THR A 408 26.74 -13.30 -4.92
C THR A 408 26.77 -11.78 -5.14
N ALA A 409 25.92 -11.03 -4.42
CA ALA A 409 25.82 -9.57 -4.47
C ALA A 409 26.63 -8.85 -3.36
N GLU A 410 27.18 -9.60 -2.39
CA GLU A 410 28.26 -9.17 -1.48
C GLU A 410 29.64 -9.41 -2.09
#